data_AF-A0A7J6X5G6-F1
#
_entry.id   AF-A0A7J6X5G6-F1
#
_cell.length_a   1.000
_cell.length_b   1.000
_cell.length_c   1.000
_cell.angle_alpha   90.00
_cell.angle_beta   90.00
_cell.angle_gamma   90.00
#
_symmetry.space_group_name_H-M   'P 1'
#
loop_
_entity.id
_entity.type
_entity.pdbx_description
1 polymer ?
#
loop_
_entity_poly.entity_id
_entity_poly.type
_entity_poly.pdbx_seq_one_letter_code
_entity_poly.pdbx_strand_id
1 'polypeptide(L)' 'EAERIVQCKGQVFCLQDEPGVYRVWLPDGETPGLAMSGAFGDFCVKDYGLISVPEVTERNISSKDQFVVLATDG' A
#
# COMPACT_ATOMS: atom_id res chain seq x y z
N GLU A 1 6.09 5.56 -3.47
CA GLU A 1 6.01 4.32 -2.65
C GLU A 1 7.28 3.46 -2.61
N ALA A 2 7.71 2.80 -3.70
CA ALA A 2 8.82 1.83 -3.65
C ALA A 2 10.16 2.40 -3.14
N GLU A 3 10.54 3.59 -3.57
CA GLU A 3 11.78 4.26 -3.10
C GLU A 3 11.81 4.43 -1.58
N ARG A 4 10.67 4.84 -1.00
CA ARG A 4 10.50 5.03 0.44
C ARG A 4 10.65 3.71 1.19
N ILE A 5 10.06 2.63 0.66
CA ILE A 5 10.19 1.28 1.23
C ILE A 5 11.65 0.84 1.26
N VAL A 6 12.38 1.02 0.14
CA VAL A 6 13.80 0.65 0.04
C VAL A 6 14.67 1.49 1.00
N GLN A 7 14.40 2.79 1.14
CA GLN A 7 15.10 3.65 2.11
C GLN A 7 14.87 3.20 3.56
N CYS A 8 13.69 2.64 3.86
CA CYS A 8 13.35 2.03 5.15
C CYS A 8 13.83 0.57 5.29
N LYS A 9 14.72 0.09 4.41
CA LYS A 9 15.23 -1.29 4.38
C LYS A 9 14.17 -2.37 4.13
N GLY A 10 12.97 -2.00 3.68
CA GLY A 10 11.99 -2.96 3.17
C GLY A 10 12.36 -3.42 1.76
N GLN A 11 11.72 -4.49 1.31
CA GLN A 11 11.89 -5.02 -0.06
C GLN A 11 10.58 -4.96 -0.84
N VAL A 12 10.67 -4.83 -2.16
CA VAL A 12 9.51 -4.76 -3.06
C VAL A 12 9.71 -5.70 -4.24
N PHE A 13 8.91 -6.76 -4.31
CA PHE A 13 8.92 -7.72 -5.42
C PHE A 13 7.60 -8.51 -5.50
N CYS A 14 7.37 -9.16 -6.64
CA CYS A 14 6.25 -10.08 -6.88
C CYS A 14 6.68 -11.52 -6.61
N LEU A 15 5.73 -12.36 -6.19
CA LEU A 15 5.94 -13.80 -6.18
C LEU A 15 5.96 -14.35 -7.61
N GLN A 16 6.62 -15.49 -7.82
CA GLN A 16 6.74 -16.10 -9.15
C GLN A 16 5.39 -16.61 -9.70
N ASP A 17 4.51 -17.06 -8.82
CA ASP A 17 3.15 -17.54 -9.10
C ASP A 17 2.12 -16.41 -9.23
N GLU A 18 2.42 -15.22 -8.71
CA GLU A 18 1.59 -14.00 -8.82
C GLU A 18 2.36 -12.83 -9.49
N PRO A 19 2.76 -12.97 -10.76
CA PRO A 19 3.49 -11.92 -11.46
C PRO A 19 2.64 -10.64 -11.59
N GLY A 20 3.19 -9.52 -11.16
CA GLY A 20 2.54 -8.20 -11.21
C GLY A 20 1.94 -7.74 -9.88
N VAL A 21 1.83 -8.63 -8.89
CA VAL A 21 1.40 -8.27 -7.53
C VAL A 21 2.62 -7.94 -6.67
N TYR A 22 3.01 -6.67 -6.66
CA TYR A 22 4.11 -6.20 -5.84
C TYR A 22 3.71 -6.11 -4.37
N ARG A 23 4.55 -6.67 -3.51
CA ARG A 23 4.35 -6.68 -2.06
C ARG A 23 5.50 -6.00 -1.36
N VAL A 24 5.21 -5.44 -0.19
CA VAL A 24 6.19 -5.00 0.80
C VAL A 24 6.58 -6.21 1.63
N TRP A 25 7.89 -6.44 1.76
CA TRP A 25 8.45 -7.56 2.52
C TRP A 25 9.42 -7.08 3.58
N LEU A 26 9.56 -7.90 4.63
CA LEU A 26 10.61 -7.74 5.63
C LEU A 26 11.98 -8.02 5.00
N PRO A 27 13.05 -7.32 5.39
CA PRO A 27 14.39 -7.58 4.86
C PRO A 27 14.90 -9.01 5.12
N ASP A 28 14.45 -9.63 6.21
CA ASP A 28 14.93 -10.94 6.67
C ASP A 28 13.92 -12.09 6.41
N GLY A 29 12.86 -11.84 5.63
CA GLY A 29 11.86 -12.88 5.38
C GLY A 29 10.82 -12.53 4.34
N GLU A 30 10.45 -13.55 3.56
CA GLU A 30 9.39 -13.47 2.57
C GLU A 30 7.99 -13.68 3.19
N THR A 31 7.81 -13.43 4.49
CA THR A 31 6.47 -13.45 5.13
C THR A 31 6.40 -12.54 6.37
N PRO A 32 5.26 -11.85 6.60
CA PRO A 32 4.14 -11.69 5.68
C PRO A 32 4.45 -10.68 4.56
N GLY A 33 3.89 -10.89 3.37
CA GLY A 33 3.98 -9.95 2.25
C GLY A 33 2.71 -9.13 2.07
N LEU A 34 2.81 -7.81 2.18
CA LEU A 34 1.66 -6.91 2.10
C LEU A 34 1.56 -6.28 0.71
N ALA A 35 0.44 -6.49 0.00
CA ALA A 35 0.20 -5.95 -1.34
C ALA A 35 -0.19 -4.45 -1.36
N MET A 36 0.11 -3.72 -0.28
CA MET A 36 -0.16 -2.30 -0.11
C MET A 36 1.05 -1.62 0.55
N SER A 37 1.25 -0.34 0.25
CA SER A 37 2.32 0.50 0.80
C SER A 37 1.84 1.50 1.86
N GLY A 38 0.52 1.63 2.01
CA GLY A 38 -0.15 2.40 3.05
C GLY A 38 -1.31 1.60 3.65
N ALA A 39 -1.32 1.43 4.97
CA ALA A 39 -2.38 0.73 5.70
C ALA A 39 -2.37 1.13 7.19
N PHE A 40 -3.53 0.99 7.84
CA PHE A 40 -3.62 0.98 9.30
C PHE A 40 -3.28 -0.42 9.82
N GLY A 41 -2.59 -0.50 10.96
CA GLY A 41 -2.14 -1.79 11.49
C GLY A 41 -0.88 -2.30 10.80
N ASP A 42 -0.81 -3.63 10.56
CA ASP A 42 0.33 -4.32 9.93
C ASP A 42 1.68 -3.94 10.55
N PHE A 43 1.74 -3.96 11.89
CA PHE A 43 2.86 -3.46 12.68
C PHE A 43 4.20 -4.12 12.35
N CYS A 44 4.19 -5.35 11.84
CA CYS A 44 5.41 -6.05 11.42
C CYS A 44 6.16 -5.31 10.29
N VAL A 45 5.45 -4.68 9.36
CA VAL A 45 6.05 -3.98 8.20
C VAL A 45 6.09 -2.45 8.37
N LYS A 46 5.65 -1.92 9.53
CA LYS A 46 5.59 -0.47 9.79
C LYS A 46 6.95 0.22 9.64
N ASP A 47 7.99 -0.38 10.22
CA ASP A 47 9.34 0.19 10.20
C ASP A 47 10.05 0.02 8.84
N TYR A 48 9.45 -0.76 7.94
CA TYR A 48 9.99 -1.09 6.61
C TYR A 48 9.30 -0.33 5.48
N GLY A 49 8.72 0.82 5.83
CA GLY A 49 8.06 1.69 4.87
C GLY A 49 6.60 1.31 4.61
N LEU A 50 5.85 0.90 5.62
CA LEU A 50 4.40 0.96 5.55
C LEU A 50 3.92 2.25 6.23
N ILE A 51 3.28 3.15 5.50
CA ILE A 51 2.74 4.38 6.09
C ILE A 51 1.28 4.21 6.54
N SER A 52 0.85 4.99 7.53
CA SER A 52 -0.57 5.12 7.94
C SER A 52 -1.10 6.53 7.72
N VAL A 53 -0.32 7.37 7.03
CA VAL A 53 -0.73 8.72 6.65
C VAL A 53 -1.56 8.58 5.38
N PRO A 54 -2.84 9.00 5.37
CA PRO A 54 -3.69 8.89 4.20
C PRO A 54 -3.31 9.94 3.15
N GLU A 55 -3.59 9.65 1.89
CA GLU A 55 -3.65 10.68 0.85
C GLU A 55 -4.96 11.47 1.01
N VAL A 56 -4.85 12.78 1.13
CA VAL A 56 -6.00 13.68 1.33
C VAL A 56 -6.20 14.50 0.08
N THR A 57 -7.38 14.39 -0.53
CA THR A 57 -7.79 15.21 -1.67
C THR A 57 -9.07 15.98 -1.33
N GLU A 58 -9.20 17.18 -1.89
CA GLU A 58 -10.40 18.01 -1.77
C GLU A 58 -11.03 18.19 -3.15
N ARG A 59 -12.36 18.10 -3.23
CA ARG A 59 -13.09 18.32 -4.47
C ARG A 59 -14.37 19.11 -4.21
N ASN A 60 -14.58 20.15 -5.01
CA ASN A 60 -15.84 20.89 -5.03
C ASN A 60 -16.93 20.07 -5.73
N ILE A 61 -18.05 19.87 -5.03
CA ILE A 61 -19.20 19.16 -5.57
C ILE A 61 -20.06 20.14 -6.39
N SER A 62 -20.48 19.71 -7.56
CA SER A 62 -21.35 20.44 -8.47
C SER A 62 -22.63 19.67 -8.75
N SER A 63 -23.60 20.31 -9.40
CA SER A 63 -24.83 19.63 -9.85
C SER A 63 -24.60 18.51 -10.88
N LYS A 64 -23.39 18.39 -11.44
CA LYS A 64 -23.02 17.31 -12.36
C LYS A 64 -22.65 16.02 -11.62
N ASP A 65 -22.33 16.11 -10.34
CA ASP A 65 -21.93 14.98 -9.50
C ASP A 65 -23.17 14.29 -8.93
N GLN A 66 -23.42 13.04 -9.31
CA GLN A 66 -24.67 12.34 -8.96
C GLN A 66 -24.55 11.49 -7.69
N PHE A 67 -23.40 10.83 -7.49
CA PHE A 67 -23.13 9.99 -6.33
C PHE A 67 -21.62 9.74 -6.19
N VAL A 68 -21.21 9.22 -5.03
CA VAL A 68 -19.85 8.76 -4.73
C VAL A 68 -19.90 7.26 -4.50
N VAL A 69 -18.96 6.52 -5.09
CA VAL A 69 -18.80 5.08 -4.85
C VAL A 69 -17.54 4.86 -4.03
N LEU A 70 -17.69 4.11 -2.93
CA LEU A 70 -16.60 3.59 -2.13
C LEU A 70 -16.73 2.06 -2.11
N ALA A 71 -15.69 1.36 -2.52
CA ALA A 71 -15.67 -0.10 -2.64
C ALA A 71 -14.29 -0.66 -2.27
N THR A 72 -14.26 -1.93 -1.89
CA THR A 72 -13.03 -2.75 -1.79
C THR A 72 -12.56 -3.17 -3.19
N ASP A 73 -11.37 -3.73 -3.27
CA ASP A 73 -10.77 -4.24 -4.50
C ASP A 73 -11.37 -5.58 -5.00
N GLY A 74 -12.21 -6.24 -4.19
CA GLY A 74 -12.95 -7.46 -4.53
C GLY A 74 -14.13 -7.72 -3.62
#